data_AF-A0A1L5NRR0-F1
#
_entry.id   AF-A0A1L5NRR0-F1
#
_cell.length_a   1.000
_cell.length_b   1.000
_cell.length_c   1.000
_cell.angle_alpha   90.00
_cell.angle_beta   90.00
_cell.angle_gamma   90.00
#
_symmetry.space_group_name_H-M   'P 1'
#
loop_
_entity.id
_entity.type
_entity.pdbx_description
1 polymer ?
#
loop_
_entity_poly.entity_id
_entity_poly.type
_entity_poly.pdbx_seq_one_letter_code
_entity_poly.pdbx_strand_id
1 'polypeptide(L)'
;MRRGLIYGVFLAWAAICVLAGFVVADEDDITTGERLATLLRASRTVISGHQKLINDESLGKKDLTGQRVVNEALQIFAQRKGDSVSDQNFNPLDKQLFDAQVAAIKEVVDEHQSMIDMKGVGFKGFIPSTFGRLVNERFEEKVGDKAKMKVTAPEELIRNRKARPDDWEQRVIESNFLSPDWPKGKSFTEEVEVNSRQSFRMLIPEYYSASCLTCHGGPKGEVDVTGYPKEGKAEGDLAGAISITLFK
;
A
#
# COMPACT_ATOMS: atom_id res chain seq x y z
N MET A 1 57.47 36.13 51.39
CA MET A 1 57.39 36.37 49.93
C MET A 1 57.73 35.08 49.19
N ARG A 2 56.73 34.38 48.64
CA ARG A 2 56.71 33.77 47.29
C ARG A 2 55.52 32.81 47.19
N ARG A 3 54.59 33.19 46.30
CA ARG A 3 53.47 32.43 45.78
C ARG A 3 53.97 31.38 44.77
N GLY A 4 53.23 30.28 44.61
CA GLY A 4 53.36 29.33 43.51
C GLY A 4 52.29 28.24 43.65
N LEU A 5 51.04 28.53 43.33
CA LEU A 5 50.34 28.24 42.05
C LEU A 5 50.11 26.74 41.81
N ILE A 6 48.91 26.29 42.20
CA ILE A 6 48.33 24.99 41.88
C ILE A 6 47.75 25.10 40.46
N TYR A 7 48.29 24.33 39.50
CA TYR A 7 47.67 24.15 38.19
C TYR A 7 46.71 22.97 38.25
N GLY A 8 45.41 23.26 38.36
CA GLY A 8 44.35 22.29 38.11
C GLY A 8 44.08 22.21 36.61
N VAL A 9 44.28 21.03 36.01
CA VAL A 9 43.87 20.75 34.63
C VAL A 9 42.39 20.38 34.65
N PHE A 10 41.53 21.29 34.20
CA PHE A 10 40.13 20.99 33.87
C PHE A 10 40.09 20.40 32.45
N LEU A 11 39.88 19.09 32.35
CA LEU A 11 39.51 18.43 31.09
C LEU A 11 38.01 18.64 30.86
N ALA A 12 37.66 19.58 29.98
CA ALA A 12 36.30 19.78 29.52
C ALA A 12 35.93 18.66 28.53
N TRP A 13 35.03 17.77 28.96
CA TRP A 13 34.45 16.74 28.11
C TRP A 13 33.34 17.40 27.27
N ALA A 14 33.63 17.70 26.00
CA ALA A 14 32.62 18.19 25.06
C ALA A 14 31.73 17.02 24.65
N ALA A 15 30.52 16.97 25.20
CA ALA A 15 29.46 16.08 24.73
C ALA A 15 29.03 16.55 23.33
N ILE A 16 29.37 15.79 22.30
CA ILE A 16 28.84 15.97 20.95
C ILE A 16 27.42 15.42 20.97
N CYS A 17 26.44 16.30 21.18
CA CYS A 17 25.04 16.01 20.92
C CYS A 17 24.86 15.88 19.40
N VAL A 18 24.78 14.65 18.89
CA VAL A 18 24.30 14.38 17.54
C VAL A 18 22.81 14.69 17.55
N LEU A 19 22.45 15.90 17.11
CA LEU A 19 21.07 16.23 16.77
C LEU A 19 20.69 15.38 15.55
N ALA A 20 19.89 14.34 15.78
CA ALA A 20 19.17 13.67 14.70
C ALA A 20 18.27 14.72 14.04
N GLY A 21 18.68 15.19 12.86
CA GLY A 21 17.85 16.08 12.07
C GLY A 21 16.62 15.31 11.61
N PHE A 22 15.43 15.81 11.95
CA PHE A 22 14.21 15.40 11.25
C PHE A 22 14.36 15.89 9.81
N VAL A 23 14.74 15.00 8.91
CA VAL A 23 14.69 15.29 7.48
C VAL A 23 13.20 15.37 7.12
N VAL A 24 12.75 16.58 6.78
CA VAL A 24 11.41 16.78 6.24
C VAL A 24 11.36 16.03 4.92
N ALA A 25 10.42 15.08 4.79
CA ALA A 25 10.19 14.36 3.56
C ALA A 25 9.92 15.32 2.39
N ASP A 26 10.44 14.99 1.21
CA ASP A 26 10.21 15.76 -0.01
C ASP A 26 8.70 15.78 -0.35
N GLU A 27 8.12 16.96 -0.54
CA GLU A 27 6.69 17.12 -0.87
C GLU A 27 6.33 16.39 -2.18
N ASP A 28 7.29 16.28 -3.12
CA ASP A 28 7.13 15.55 -4.36
C ASP A 28 6.96 14.04 -4.11
N ASP A 29 7.77 13.45 -3.22
CA ASP A 29 7.69 12.02 -2.90
C ASP A 29 6.37 11.67 -2.21
N ILE A 30 5.93 12.52 -1.28
CA ILE A 30 4.63 12.37 -0.61
C ILE A 30 3.53 12.37 -1.66
N THR A 31 3.55 13.33 -2.57
CA THR A 31 2.56 13.46 -3.64
C THR A 31 2.54 12.23 -4.54
N THR A 32 3.71 11.75 -4.97
CA THR A 32 3.85 10.52 -5.76
C THR A 32 3.33 9.29 -5.00
N GLY A 33 3.72 9.12 -3.73
CA GLY A 33 3.26 8.01 -2.89
C GLY A 33 1.74 7.99 -2.73
N GLU A 34 1.13 9.12 -2.40
CA GLU A 34 -0.32 9.24 -2.30
C GLU A 34 -1.03 8.91 -3.61
N ARG A 35 -0.47 9.35 -4.74
CA ARG A 35 -1.06 9.13 -6.06
C ARG A 35 -1.07 7.64 -6.41
N LEU A 36 0.05 6.96 -6.23
CA LEU A 36 0.18 5.52 -6.45
C LEU A 36 -0.74 4.71 -5.54
N ALA A 37 -0.84 5.09 -4.27
CA ALA A 37 -1.76 4.45 -3.33
C ALA A 37 -3.22 4.65 -3.72
N THR A 38 -3.58 5.86 -4.15
CA THR A 38 -4.95 6.20 -4.54
C THR A 38 -5.39 5.40 -5.76
N LEU A 39 -4.53 5.27 -6.78
CA LEU A 39 -4.83 4.49 -7.98
C LEU A 39 -4.92 2.98 -7.68
N LEU A 40 -4.03 2.44 -6.82
CA LEU A 40 -4.15 1.05 -6.37
C LEU A 40 -5.46 0.78 -5.61
N ARG A 41 -5.87 1.69 -4.72
CA ARG A 41 -7.15 1.59 -4.01
C ARG A 41 -8.33 1.68 -4.96
N ALA A 42 -8.29 2.61 -5.92
CA ALA A 42 -9.35 2.80 -6.89
C ALA A 42 -9.56 1.54 -7.74
N SER A 43 -8.49 0.98 -8.29
CA SER A 43 -8.55 -0.25 -9.08
C SER A 43 -9.00 -1.47 -8.25
N ARG A 44 -8.55 -1.62 -7.00
CA ARG A 44 -9.06 -2.66 -6.08
C ARG A 44 -10.55 -2.48 -5.76
N THR A 45 -11.03 -1.22 -5.70
CA THR A 45 -12.45 -0.91 -5.52
C THR A 45 -13.27 -1.40 -6.72
N VAL A 46 -12.78 -1.20 -7.96
CA VAL A 46 -13.42 -1.73 -9.17
C VAL A 46 -13.55 -3.26 -9.09
N ILE A 47 -12.46 -3.97 -8.80
CA ILE A 47 -12.48 -5.44 -8.68
C ILE A 47 -13.40 -5.92 -7.55
N SER A 48 -13.48 -5.18 -6.45
CA SER A 48 -14.43 -5.47 -5.36
C SER A 48 -15.88 -5.30 -5.80
N GLY A 49 -16.19 -4.25 -6.56
CA GLY A 49 -17.53 -3.97 -7.06
C GLY A 49 -18.02 -5.03 -8.07
N HIS A 50 -17.09 -5.61 -8.82
CA HIS A 50 -17.40 -6.63 -9.84
C HIS A 50 -17.32 -8.07 -9.33
N GLN A 51 -17.18 -8.33 -8.02
CA GLN A 51 -17.08 -9.71 -7.52
C GLN A 51 -18.29 -10.59 -7.86
N LYS A 52 -19.49 -10.02 -7.94
CA LYS A 52 -20.69 -10.77 -8.38
C LYS A 52 -20.57 -11.19 -9.85
N LEU A 53 -20.16 -10.27 -10.72
CA LEU A 53 -19.94 -10.54 -12.15
C LEU A 53 -18.81 -11.56 -12.36
N ILE A 54 -17.66 -11.34 -11.71
CA ILE A 54 -16.50 -12.24 -11.78
C ILE A 54 -16.91 -13.66 -11.36
N ASN A 55 -17.65 -13.82 -10.27
CA ASN A 55 -18.03 -15.14 -9.77
C ASN A 55 -19.35 -15.70 -10.35
N ASP A 56 -19.94 -15.04 -11.35
CA ASP A 56 -21.10 -15.59 -12.07
C ASP A 56 -20.65 -16.79 -12.92
N GLU A 57 -21.19 -17.96 -12.62
CA GLU A 57 -20.89 -19.23 -13.30
C GLU A 57 -21.74 -19.44 -14.58
N SER A 58 -22.83 -18.70 -14.74
CA SER A 58 -23.71 -18.81 -15.91
C SER A 58 -23.13 -18.11 -17.15
N LEU A 59 -22.24 -17.13 -16.93
CA LEU A 59 -21.66 -16.29 -17.96
C LEU A 59 -20.26 -16.76 -18.36
N GLY A 60 -20.02 -16.84 -19.68
CA GLY A 60 -18.70 -17.09 -20.27
C GLY A 60 -18.02 -15.85 -20.87
N LYS A 61 -18.70 -14.71 -20.95
CA LYS A 61 -18.14 -13.44 -21.40
C LYS A 61 -18.69 -12.35 -20.48
N LYS A 62 -17.81 -11.64 -19.78
CA LYS A 62 -18.19 -10.67 -18.75
C LYS A 62 -17.86 -9.23 -19.10
N ASP A 63 -17.12 -9.02 -20.19
CA ASP A 63 -16.70 -7.71 -20.67
C ASP A 63 -16.01 -6.87 -19.59
N LEU A 64 -15.30 -7.52 -18.66
CA LEU A 64 -14.47 -6.88 -17.64
C LEU A 64 -13.01 -6.88 -18.10
N THR A 65 -12.75 -6.17 -19.19
CA THR A 65 -11.41 -6.06 -19.80
C THR A 65 -10.48 -5.20 -18.94
N GLY A 66 -9.17 -5.32 -19.13
CA GLY A 66 -8.20 -4.47 -18.44
C GLY A 66 -8.40 -2.99 -18.73
N GLN A 67 -8.75 -2.64 -19.97
CA GLN A 67 -9.05 -1.26 -20.32
C GLN A 67 -10.29 -0.72 -19.58
N ARG A 68 -11.33 -1.54 -19.43
CA ARG A 68 -12.52 -1.16 -18.66
C ARG A 68 -12.17 -0.92 -17.20
N VAL A 69 -11.38 -1.82 -16.59
CA VAL A 69 -10.93 -1.67 -15.20
C VAL A 69 -10.08 -0.41 -15.02
N VAL A 70 -9.17 -0.11 -15.94
CA VAL A 70 -8.39 1.15 -15.92
C VAL A 70 -9.33 2.36 -15.99
N ASN A 71 -10.27 2.38 -16.93
CA ASN A 71 -11.17 3.53 -17.10
C ASN A 71 -12.00 3.79 -15.83
N GLU A 72 -12.61 2.75 -15.27
CA GLU A 72 -13.38 2.85 -14.02
C GLU A 72 -12.48 3.25 -12.83
N ALA A 73 -11.25 2.75 -12.76
CA ALA A 73 -10.30 3.11 -11.72
C ALA A 73 -9.86 4.58 -11.81
N LEU A 74 -9.60 5.10 -13.01
CA LEU A 74 -9.25 6.51 -13.21
C LEU A 74 -10.43 7.45 -12.90
N GLN A 75 -11.67 7.02 -13.14
CA GLN A 75 -12.85 7.76 -12.71
C GLN A 75 -12.94 7.86 -11.18
N ILE A 76 -12.75 6.74 -10.47
CA ILE A 76 -12.73 6.73 -8.99
C ILE A 76 -11.55 7.55 -8.45
N PHE A 77 -10.38 7.46 -9.09
CA PHE A 77 -9.21 8.25 -8.74
C PHE A 77 -9.51 9.76 -8.81
N ALA A 78 -10.11 10.22 -9.92
CA ALA A 78 -10.44 11.62 -10.10
C ALA A 78 -11.45 12.14 -9.06
N GLN A 79 -12.47 11.35 -8.75
CA GLN A 79 -13.46 11.70 -7.72
C GLN A 79 -12.84 11.89 -6.33
N ARG A 80 -11.78 11.12 -6.00
CA ARG A 80 -11.13 11.17 -4.68
C ARG A 80 -10.15 12.32 -4.53
N LYS A 81 -9.42 12.67 -5.60
CA LYS A 81 -8.48 13.81 -5.58
C LYS A 81 -9.17 15.14 -5.84
N GLY A 82 -10.39 15.14 -6.39
CA GLY A 82 -11.12 16.35 -6.76
C GLY A 82 -10.77 16.88 -8.15
N ASP A 83 -9.81 16.24 -8.84
CA ASP A 83 -9.24 16.68 -10.12
C ASP A 83 -9.11 15.50 -11.08
N SER A 84 -9.23 15.74 -12.40
CA SER A 84 -8.98 14.70 -13.40
C SER A 84 -7.49 14.36 -13.49
N VAL A 85 -7.16 13.20 -14.07
CA VAL A 85 -5.75 12.82 -14.32
C VAL A 85 -5.04 13.87 -15.18
N SER A 86 -5.74 14.47 -16.15
CA SER A 86 -5.19 15.52 -17.02
C SER A 86 -4.93 16.84 -16.30
N ASP A 87 -5.60 17.09 -15.18
CA ASP A 87 -5.45 18.33 -14.40
C ASP A 87 -4.32 18.24 -13.38
N GLN A 88 -3.73 17.05 -13.21
CA GLN A 88 -2.67 16.84 -12.22
C GLN A 88 -1.31 17.25 -12.78
N ASN A 89 -0.56 18.01 -11.96
CA ASN A 89 0.82 18.30 -12.25
C ASN A 89 1.69 17.08 -11.89
N PHE A 90 2.36 16.51 -12.88
CA PHE A 90 3.28 15.39 -12.70
C PHE A 90 4.70 15.85 -12.96
N ASN A 91 5.62 15.56 -12.04
CA ASN A 91 7.04 15.55 -12.38
C ASN A 91 7.37 14.32 -13.26
N PRO A 92 8.53 14.27 -13.95
CA PRO A 92 8.83 13.18 -14.88
C PRO A 92 8.84 11.77 -14.24
N LEU A 93 9.39 11.64 -13.03
CA LEU A 93 9.45 10.36 -12.33
C LEU A 93 8.04 9.91 -11.90
N ASP A 94 7.30 10.82 -11.30
CA ASP A 94 5.92 10.63 -10.89
C ASP A 94 5.02 10.17 -12.04
N LYS A 95 5.12 10.83 -13.21
CA LYS A 95 4.40 10.42 -14.42
C LYS A 95 4.78 9.00 -14.84
N GLN A 96 6.08 8.70 -14.85
CA GLN A 96 6.59 7.37 -15.22
C GLN A 96 6.03 6.28 -14.30
N LEU A 97 6.04 6.49 -12.99
CA LEU A 97 5.52 5.54 -12.02
C LEU A 97 4.01 5.38 -12.16
N PHE A 98 3.27 6.49 -12.29
CA PHE A 98 1.83 6.45 -12.47
C PHE A 98 1.42 5.66 -13.73
N ASP A 99 2.07 5.94 -14.86
CA ASP A 99 1.81 5.24 -16.13
C ASP A 99 2.16 3.75 -16.04
N ALA A 100 3.24 3.40 -15.36
CA ALA A 100 3.61 2.01 -15.12
C ALA A 100 2.54 1.28 -14.29
N GLN A 101 1.95 1.93 -13.28
CA GLN A 101 0.88 1.35 -12.48
C GLN A 101 -0.41 1.18 -13.29
N VAL A 102 -0.77 2.16 -14.13
CA VAL A 102 -1.90 2.05 -15.08
C VAL A 102 -1.71 0.86 -16.03
N ALA A 103 -0.51 0.71 -16.60
CA ALA A 103 -0.18 -0.41 -17.46
C ALA A 103 -0.25 -1.75 -16.73
N ALA A 104 0.28 -1.82 -15.51
CA ALA A 104 0.23 -3.02 -14.67
C ALA A 104 -1.22 -3.45 -14.36
N ILE A 105 -2.10 -2.50 -14.03
CA ILE A 105 -3.53 -2.76 -13.83
C ILE A 105 -4.16 -3.39 -15.06
N LYS A 106 -3.91 -2.80 -16.24
CA LYS A 106 -4.46 -3.29 -17.50
C LYS A 106 -3.98 -4.72 -17.80
N GLU A 107 -2.67 -4.93 -17.77
CA GLU A 107 -2.04 -6.21 -18.11
C GLU A 107 -2.49 -7.33 -17.18
N VAL A 108 -2.53 -7.11 -15.87
CA VAL A 108 -2.97 -8.13 -14.90
C VAL A 108 -4.39 -8.59 -15.21
N VAL A 109 -5.31 -7.68 -15.52
CA VAL A 109 -6.70 -8.07 -15.84
C VAL A 109 -6.78 -8.79 -17.19
N ASP A 110 -6.04 -8.33 -18.20
CA ASP A 110 -6.02 -8.93 -19.53
C ASP A 110 -5.44 -10.36 -19.49
N GLU A 111 -4.36 -10.58 -18.74
CA GLU A 111 -3.73 -11.89 -18.55
C GLU A 111 -4.62 -12.88 -17.79
N HIS A 112 -5.56 -12.39 -16.98
CA HIS A 112 -6.47 -13.22 -16.19
C HIS A 112 -7.87 -13.35 -16.80
N GLN A 113 -8.11 -12.88 -18.03
CA GLN A 113 -9.43 -12.98 -18.68
C GLN A 113 -9.94 -14.42 -18.75
N SER A 114 -9.07 -15.40 -19.05
CA SER A 114 -9.47 -16.81 -19.12
C SER A 114 -10.05 -17.34 -17.81
N MET A 115 -9.53 -16.86 -16.67
CA MET A 115 -10.06 -17.17 -15.35
C MET A 115 -11.37 -16.41 -15.12
N ILE A 116 -11.39 -15.09 -15.35
CA ILE A 116 -12.56 -14.23 -15.12
C ILE A 116 -13.78 -14.73 -15.90
N ASP A 117 -13.60 -15.04 -17.18
CA ASP A 117 -14.64 -15.49 -18.11
C ASP A 117 -14.95 -16.99 -18.02
N MET A 118 -14.35 -17.72 -17.07
CA MET A 118 -14.59 -19.15 -16.91
C MET A 118 -16.04 -19.44 -16.53
N LYS A 119 -16.77 -20.06 -17.46
CA LYS A 119 -18.15 -20.54 -17.27
C LYS A 119 -18.18 -21.82 -16.43
N GLY A 120 -19.25 -22.01 -15.66
CA GLY A 120 -19.48 -23.20 -14.83
C GLY A 120 -18.67 -23.23 -13.54
N VAL A 121 -17.93 -22.16 -13.23
CA VAL A 121 -17.17 -22.02 -11.98
C VAL A 121 -17.68 -20.79 -11.24
N GLY A 122 -18.13 -20.98 -10.00
CA GLY A 122 -18.55 -19.88 -9.12
C GLY A 122 -17.35 -19.05 -8.65
N PHE A 123 -16.85 -19.33 -7.45
CA PHE A 123 -15.72 -18.61 -6.89
C PHE A 123 -14.41 -18.89 -7.65
N LYS A 124 -13.77 -17.83 -8.17
CA LYS A 124 -12.58 -17.94 -9.03
C LYS A 124 -11.28 -17.47 -8.39
N GLY A 125 -11.32 -16.88 -7.19
CA GLY A 125 -10.11 -16.38 -6.52
C GLY A 125 -9.51 -15.09 -7.09
N PHE A 126 -10.08 -14.50 -8.15
CA PHE A 126 -9.72 -13.17 -8.65
C PHE A 126 -10.37 -12.07 -7.80
N ILE A 127 -9.92 -11.98 -6.55
CA ILE A 127 -10.39 -11.06 -5.51
C ILE A 127 -9.50 -9.82 -5.40
N PRO A 128 -9.94 -8.73 -4.73
CA PRO A 128 -9.17 -7.49 -4.64
C PRO A 128 -7.75 -7.63 -4.04
N SER A 129 -7.53 -8.58 -3.12
CA SER A 129 -6.19 -8.82 -2.54
C SER A 129 -5.26 -9.56 -3.52
N THR A 130 -5.75 -10.59 -4.22
CA THR A 130 -5.01 -11.27 -5.29
C THR A 130 -4.66 -10.29 -6.40
N PHE A 131 -5.64 -9.52 -6.88
CA PHE A 131 -5.45 -8.49 -7.88
C PHE A 131 -4.41 -7.45 -7.45
N GLY A 132 -4.55 -6.87 -6.24
CA GLY A 132 -3.62 -5.86 -5.75
C GLY A 132 -2.18 -6.37 -5.65
N ARG A 133 -1.99 -7.63 -5.20
CA ARG A 133 -0.65 -8.25 -5.19
C ARG A 133 -0.07 -8.38 -6.60
N LEU A 134 -0.86 -8.88 -7.56
CA LEU A 134 -0.38 -9.08 -8.94
C LEU A 134 -0.04 -7.73 -9.61
N VAL A 135 -0.85 -6.69 -9.37
CA VAL A 135 -0.55 -5.34 -9.85
C VAL A 135 0.74 -4.80 -9.27
N ASN A 136 0.97 -4.98 -7.97
CA ASN A 136 2.21 -4.56 -7.32
C ASN A 136 3.43 -5.29 -7.87
N GLU A 137 3.36 -6.62 -8.03
CA GLU A 137 4.43 -7.42 -8.64
C GLU A 137 4.73 -6.94 -10.07
N ARG A 138 3.70 -6.75 -10.90
CA ARG A 138 3.86 -6.25 -12.28
C ARG A 138 4.36 -4.81 -12.34
N PHE A 139 3.97 -3.96 -11.40
CA PHE A 139 4.46 -2.60 -11.27
C PHE A 139 5.96 -2.60 -10.97
N GLU A 140 6.41 -3.40 -10.01
CA GLU A 140 7.83 -3.53 -9.65
C GLU A 140 8.68 -4.02 -10.82
N GLU A 141 8.19 -4.99 -11.59
CA GLU A 141 8.86 -5.45 -12.83
C GLU A 141 9.05 -4.31 -13.85
N LYS A 142 8.09 -3.39 -13.96
CA LYS A 142 8.12 -2.28 -14.92
C LYS A 142 9.05 -1.15 -14.50
N VAL A 143 9.03 -0.79 -13.22
CA VAL A 143 9.77 0.38 -12.72
C VAL A 143 11.17 0.02 -12.23
N GLY A 144 11.42 -1.26 -11.98
CA GLY A 144 12.70 -1.78 -11.54
C GLY A 144 13.09 -1.24 -10.17
N ASP A 145 14.28 -0.65 -10.10
CA ASP A 145 14.85 -0.11 -8.87
C ASP A 145 14.34 1.30 -8.51
N LYS A 146 13.33 1.83 -9.20
CA LYS A 146 12.81 3.19 -8.91
C LYS A 146 11.83 3.20 -7.74
N ALA A 147 10.97 2.19 -7.66
CA ALA A 147 9.96 2.12 -6.62
C ALA A 147 9.55 0.68 -6.31
N LYS A 148 9.05 0.46 -5.09
CA LYS A 148 8.38 -0.77 -4.66
C LYS A 148 7.04 -0.47 -4.01
N MET A 149 6.10 -1.39 -4.15
CA MET A 149 4.77 -1.26 -3.55
C MET A 149 4.28 -2.61 -3.03
N LYS A 150 3.72 -2.64 -1.83
CA LYS A 150 2.97 -3.81 -1.36
C LYS A 150 1.80 -3.42 -0.49
N VAL A 151 0.83 -4.33 -0.40
CA VAL A 151 -0.19 -4.28 0.64
C VAL A 151 0.26 -5.23 1.74
N THR A 152 0.45 -4.71 2.94
CA THR A 152 0.87 -5.43 4.14
C THR A 152 -0.21 -5.35 5.22
N ALA A 153 -0.05 -6.06 6.33
CA ALA A 153 -0.95 -6.01 7.48
C ALA A 153 -0.21 -6.40 8.77
N PRO A 154 -0.79 -6.18 9.96
CA PRO A 154 -0.34 -6.83 11.19
C PRO A 154 -0.11 -8.33 10.96
N GLU A 155 0.96 -8.89 11.53
CA GLU A 155 1.39 -10.26 11.24
C GLU A 155 0.29 -11.31 11.48
N GLU A 156 -0.55 -11.10 12.50
CA GLU A 156 -1.67 -11.98 12.85
C GLU A 156 -2.81 -12.00 11.81
N LEU A 157 -2.86 -11.02 10.90
CA LEU A 157 -3.83 -10.94 9.81
C LEU A 157 -3.28 -11.48 8.47
N ILE A 158 -2.02 -11.93 8.44
CA ILE A 158 -1.37 -12.35 7.20
C ILE A 158 -1.85 -13.71 6.74
N ARG A 159 -2.61 -13.71 5.64
CA ARG A 159 -2.99 -14.93 4.89
C ARG A 159 -2.00 -15.29 3.79
N ASN A 160 -1.29 -14.31 3.22
CA ASN A 160 -0.29 -14.52 2.17
C ASN A 160 1.10 -14.08 2.64
N ARG A 161 2.07 -14.99 2.66
CA ARG A 161 3.43 -14.70 3.13
C ARG A 161 4.13 -13.55 2.40
N LYS A 162 3.79 -13.30 1.12
CA LYS A 162 4.33 -12.15 0.36
C LYS A 162 3.85 -10.79 0.89
N ALA A 163 2.78 -10.77 1.67
CA ALA A 163 2.24 -9.57 2.32
C ALA A 163 2.80 -9.35 3.72
N ARG A 164 3.74 -10.18 4.20
CA ARG A 164 4.31 -9.99 5.54
C ARG A 164 4.97 -8.61 5.66
N PRO A 165 4.79 -7.93 6.81
CA PRO A 165 5.48 -6.69 7.07
C PRO A 165 6.99 -6.93 7.21
N ASP A 166 7.78 -5.96 6.78
CA ASP A 166 9.16 -5.86 7.24
C ASP A 166 9.23 -5.13 8.59
N ASP A 167 10.43 -5.08 9.19
CA ASP A 167 10.62 -4.49 10.51
C ASP A 167 10.17 -3.02 10.59
N TRP A 168 10.31 -2.25 9.51
CA TRP A 168 9.88 -0.84 9.50
C TRP A 168 8.35 -0.75 9.46
N GLU A 169 7.71 -1.56 8.60
CA GLU A 169 6.25 -1.61 8.51
C GLU A 169 5.61 -2.10 9.80
N GLN A 170 6.15 -3.16 10.40
CA GLN A 170 5.64 -3.70 11.66
C GLN A 170 5.70 -2.64 12.75
N ARG A 171 6.85 -1.95 12.90
CA ARG A 171 6.99 -0.86 13.87
C ARG A 171 5.95 0.22 13.65
N VAL A 172 5.81 0.75 12.43
CA VAL A 172 4.84 1.82 12.14
C VAL A 172 3.40 1.35 12.40
N ILE A 173 3.05 0.12 12.03
CA ILE A 173 1.72 -0.43 12.31
C ILE A 173 1.44 -0.46 13.81
N GLU A 174 2.39 -0.98 14.61
CA GLU A 174 2.23 -1.14 16.05
C GLU A 174 2.26 0.19 16.81
N SER A 175 3.24 1.07 16.52
CA SER A 175 3.41 2.32 17.26
C SER A 175 2.47 3.42 16.81
N ASN A 176 1.98 3.38 15.56
CA ASN A 176 1.14 4.43 14.99
C ASN A 176 -0.25 3.92 14.68
N PHE A 177 -0.42 3.00 13.73
CA PHE A 177 -1.77 2.71 13.20
C PHE A 177 -2.68 1.95 14.16
N LEU A 178 -2.12 1.23 15.13
CA LEU A 178 -2.85 0.61 16.23
C LEU A 178 -2.96 1.53 17.47
N SER A 179 -2.27 2.66 17.48
CA SER A 179 -2.35 3.63 18.57
C SER A 179 -3.66 4.43 18.48
N PRO A 180 -4.38 4.63 19.61
CA PRO A 180 -5.59 5.45 19.64
C PRO A 180 -5.31 6.94 19.37
N ASP A 181 -4.08 7.40 19.59
CA ASP A 181 -3.68 8.80 19.43
C ASP A 181 -3.31 9.14 17.97
N TRP A 182 -3.12 8.13 17.11
CA TRP A 182 -2.81 8.36 15.72
C TRP A 182 -4.08 8.71 14.93
N PRO A 183 -4.12 9.82 14.19
CA PRO A 183 -5.31 10.19 13.42
C PRO A 183 -5.67 9.11 12.40
N LYS A 184 -6.92 8.63 12.46
CA LYS A 184 -7.41 7.60 11.53
C LYS A 184 -7.22 8.03 10.08
N GLY A 185 -6.63 7.15 9.26
CA GLY A 185 -6.35 7.41 7.85
C GLY A 185 -5.06 8.19 7.57
N LYS A 186 -4.39 8.74 8.58
CA LYS A 186 -3.14 9.50 8.38
C LYS A 186 -1.99 8.57 8.00
N SER A 187 -1.30 8.88 6.91
CA SER A 187 -0.09 8.20 6.45
C SER A 187 1.10 8.50 7.38
N PHE A 188 2.07 7.59 7.38
CA PHE A 188 3.37 7.76 8.01
C PHE A 188 4.44 7.78 6.91
N THR A 189 5.41 8.69 7.02
CA THR A 189 6.50 8.83 6.06
C THR A 189 7.83 8.93 6.78
N GLU A 190 8.89 8.40 6.16
CA GLU A 190 10.25 8.46 6.70
C GLU A 190 11.28 8.26 5.58
N GLU A 191 12.40 8.97 5.67
CA GLU A 191 13.60 8.67 4.88
C GLU A 191 14.40 7.59 5.59
N VAL A 192 14.60 6.45 4.94
CA VAL A 192 15.33 5.31 5.52
C VAL A 192 16.25 4.67 4.49
N GLU A 193 17.22 3.89 4.98
CA GLU A 193 18.05 3.08 4.11
C GLU A 193 17.38 1.72 3.84
N VAL A 194 17.15 1.39 2.56
CA VAL A 194 16.63 0.09 2.13
C VAL A 194 17.67 -0.57 1.24
N ASN A 195 18.23 -1.71 1.66
CA ASN A 195 19.32 -2.41 0.95
C ASN A 195 20.50 -1.49 0.59
N SER A 196 20.98 -0.70 1.56
CA SER A 196 22.07 0.27 1.38
C SER A 196 21.80 1.40 0.39
N ARG A 197 20.53 1.71 0.15
CA ARG A 197 20.09 2.84 -0.68
C ARG A 197 19.16 3.75 0.10
N GLN A 198 19.47 5.04 0.09
CA GLN A 198 18.58 6.09 0.63
C GLN A 198 17.23 6.01 -0.09
N SER A 199 16.16 5.99 0.69
CA SER A 199 14.82 5.74 0.18
C SER A 199 13.78 6.49 1.00
N PHE A 200 12.87 7.14 0.30
CA PHE A 200 11.65 7.62 0.92
C PHE A 200 10.69 6.44 1.09
N ARG A 201 10.15 6.25 2.29
CA ARG A 201 9.09 5.28 2.55
C ARG A 201 7.83 5.94 3.04
N MET A 202 6.70 5.43 2.55
CA MET A 202 5.37 5.84 2.95
C MET A 202 4.52 4.62 3.28
N LEU A 203 3.88 4.64 4.44
CA LEU A 203 2.91 3.64 4.85
C LEU A 203 1.55 4.31 5.05
N ILE A 204 0.50 3.71 4.48
CA ILE A 204 -0.84 4.31 4.45
C ILE A 204 -1.84 3.29 4.98
N PRO A 205 -2.53 3.56 6.10
CA PRO A 205 -3.42 2.57 6.71
C PRO A 205 -4.64 2.28 5.84
N GLU A 206 -5.02 1.01 5.78
CA GLU A 206 -6.22 0.48 5.12
C GLU A 206 -7.18 -0.04 6.17
N TYR A 207 -8.48 0.21 5.99
CA TYR A 207 -9.52 -0.23 6.91
C TYR A 207 -10.52 -1.14 6.19
N TYR A 208 -11.10 -2.08 6.92
CA TYR A 208 -12.12 -2.96 6.38
C TYR A 208 -13.37 -2.15 6.02
N SER A 209 -13.88 -2.34 4.81
CA SER A 209 -15.20 -1.88 4.39
C SER A 209 -16.21 -3.02 4.47
N ALA A 210 -17.50 -2.71 4.30
CA ALA A 210 -18.56 -3.72 4.27
C ALA A 210 -18.29 -4.89 3.29
N SER A 211 -17.71 -4.62 2.12
CA SER A 211 -17.42 -5.69 1.14
C SER A 211 -16.34 -6.66 1.61
N CYS A 212 -15.39 -6.20 2.44
CA CYS A 212 -14.33 -7.04 3.01
C CYS A 212 -14.86 -8.05 4.03
N LEU A 213 -15.97 -7.72 4.71
CA LEU A 213 -16.50 -8.52 5.81
C LEU A 213 -17.08 -9.86 5.34
N THR A 214 -17.35 -10.02 4.04
CA THR A 214 -17.69 -11.33 3.45
C THR A 214 -16.64 -12.40 3.80
N CYS A 215 -15.36 -12.02 3.81
CA CYS A 215 -14.24 -12.92 4.06
C CYS A 215 -13.52 -12.67 5.39
N HIS A 216 -13.65 -11.47 5.97
CA HIS A 216 -12.91 -11.09 7.18
C HIS A 216 -13.81 -10.83 8.40
N GLY A 217 -15.14 -10.81 8.20
CA GLY A 217 -16.12 -10.45 9.22
C GLY A 217 -16.42 -11.57 10.20
N GLY A 218 -17.59 -11.49 10.84
CA GLY A 218 -18.07 -12.53 11.74
C GLY A 218 -18.74 -13.73 11.04
N PRO A 219 -19.00 -14.80 11.80
CA PRO A 219 -18.38 -15.12 13.09
C PRO A 219 -16.90 -15.51 12.92
N LYS A 220 -16.07 -15.12 13.90
CA LYS A 220 -14.64 -15.44 13.92
C LYS A 220 -14.44 -16.97 13.86
N GLY A 221 -13.51 -17.42 13.02
CA GLY A 221 -13.18 -18.84 12.86
C GLY A 221 -14.03 -19.59 11.84
N GLU A 222 -15.15 -19.01 11.36
CA GLU A 222 -15.89 -19.59 10.23
C GLU A 222 -15.02 -19.59 8.99
N VAL A 223 -14.99 -20.71 8.25
CA VAL A 223 -14.23 -20.79 7.00
C VAL A 223 -14.93 -19.98 5.91
N ASP A 224 -14.20 -19.06 5.30
CA ASP A 224 -14.70 -18.25 4.20
C ASP A 224 -14.56 -18.94 2.84
N VAL A 225 -15.04 -18.25 1.80
CA VAL A 225 -15.01 -18.76 0.41
C VAL A 225 -13.59 -19.01 -0.12
N THR A 226 -12.57 -18.41 0.51
CA THR A 226 -11.16 -18.59 0.15
C THR A 226 -10.50 -19.78 0.88
N GLY A 227 -11.22 -20.40 1.82
CA GLY A 227 -10.74 -21.52 2.62
C GLY A 227 -10.02 -21.12 3.90
N TYR A 228 -10.04 -19.83 4.27
CA TYR A 228 -9.41 -19.33 5.50
C TYR A 228 -10.45 -19.05 6.58
N PRO A 229 -10.13 -19.23 7.88
CA PRO A 229 -10.99 -18.79 8.95
C PRO A 229 -11.11 -17.27 8.96
N LYS A 230 -12.34 -16.74 9.05
CA LYS A 230 -12.59 -15.31 9.19
C LYS A 230 -11.97 -14.78 10.49
N GLU A 231 -11.45 -13.57 10.45
CA GLU A 231 -10.82 -12.91 11.60
C GLU A 231 -11.82 -12.34 12.60
N GLY A 232 -13.09 -12.19 12.22
CA GLY A 232 -14.12 -11.61 13.08
C GLY A 232 -14.09 -10.08 13.13
N LYS A 233 -13.62 -9.43 12.07
CA LYS A 233 -13.42 -7.97 12.01
C LYS A 233 -14.73 -7.22 11.78
N ALA A 234 -14.74 -5.95 12.16
CA ALA A 234 -15.82 -5.01 11.90
C ALA A 234 -15.41 -3.97 10.84
N GLU A 235 -16.41 -3.28 10.29
CA GLU A 235 -16.16 -2.15 9.40
C GLU A 235 -15.39 -1.06 10.15
N GLY A 236 -14.35 -0.53 9.52
CA GLY A 236 -13.49 0.49 10.09
C GLY A 236 -12.35 -0.03 10.97
N ASP A 237 -12.26 -1.33 11.24
CA ASP A 237 -11.07 -1.96 11.84
C ASP A 237 -9.88 -1.86 10.88
N LEU A 238 -8.66 -1.79 11.42
CA LEU A 238 -7.44 -1.82 10.61
C LEU A 238 -7.34 -3.15 9.85
N ALA A 239 -7.32 -3.07 8.53
CA ALA A 239 -7.20 -4.20 7.61
C ALA A 239 -5.76 -4.44 7.15
N GLY A 240 -4.93 -3.40 7.20
CA GLY A 240 -3.54 -3.44 6.80
C GLY A 240 -3.02 -2.06 6.42
N ALA A 241 -2.06 -2.02 5.50
CA ALA A 241 -1.52 -0.79 4.95
C ALA A 241 -0.96 -0.96 3.55
N ILE A 242 -0.95 0.11 2.77
CA ILE A 242 -0.18 0.21 1.52
C ILE A 242 1.20 0.77 1.87
N SER A 243 2.23 -0.02 1.56
CA SER A 243 3.63 0.36 1.71
C SER A 243 4.20 0.74 0.37
N ILE A 244 4.91 1.87 0.33
CA ILE A 244 5.55 2.44 -0.84
C ILE A 244 6.98 2.77 -0.46
N THR A 245 7.91 2.42 -1.34
CA THR A 245 9.32 2.83 -1.25
C THR A 245 9.70 3.49 -2.56
N LEU A 246 10.20 4.72 -2.51
CA LEU A 246 10.79 5.43 -3.63
C LEU A 246 12.30 5.50 -3.39
N PHE A 247 13.09 4.90 -4.28
CA PHE A 247 14.53 4.84 -4.09
C PHE A 247 15.22 6.07 -4.70
N LYS A 248 16.18 6.64 -3.99
CA LYS A 248 16.94 7.83 -4.39
C LYS A 248 18.15 7.51 -5.25
#